data_AF-A0A7C5NI83-F1
#
_entry.id   AF-A0A7C5NI83-F1
#
_cell.length_a   1.000
_cell.length_b   1.000
_cell.length_c   1.000
_cell.angle_alpha   90.00
_cell.angle_beta   90.00
_cell.angle_gamma   90.00
#
_symmetry.space_group_name_H-M   'P 1'
#
loop_
_entity.id
_entity.type
_entity.pdbx_description
1 polymer ?
#
loop_
_entity_poly.entity_id
_entity_poly.type
_entity_poly.pdbx_seq_one_letter_code
_entity_poly.pdbx_strand_id
1 'polypeptide(L)'
;MADQHTKEVLKTISKGRKRTNILKKYEQRAIAFLVQIIPNWISSDMLTFIGFLGNFIVFLSFILAFYIDKWYLLLGVAGFFISWFGDSLDGRVAYYRNKPRKWYGFVLDLTVDWISTIFIGLGFIVYTNNQFSLLGYAFVVLYGWEMITTLLRYKITGKYAIDSGLFGPTEVRILISLLLILEIVIPGSIIYLAGLMIIGLFIFNISDFLKLLKMADNKDIEEKKKK
;
A
#
# COMPACT_ATOMS: atom_id res chain seq x y z
N MET A 1 -7.52 20.66 -24.97
CA MET A 1 -8.52 20.87 -23.89
C MET A 1 -8.51 19.73 -22.86
N ALA A 2 -8.57 18.44 -23.25
CA ALA A 2 -8.49 17.31 -22.31
C ALA A 2 -7.23 17.32 -21.42
N ASP A 3 -6.06 17.62 -21.99
CA ASP A 3 -4.78 17.63 -21.24
C ASP A 3 -4.67 18.74 -20.18
N GLN A 4 -5.34 19.89 -20.38
CA GLN A 4 -5.38 20.98 -19.38
C GLN A 4 -6.29 20.62 -18.20
N HIS A 5 -7.47 20.05 -18.48
CA HIS A 5 -8.39 19.61 -17.44
C HIS A 5 -7.79 18.46 -16.60
N THR A 6 -7.11 17.49 -17.24
CA THR A 6 -6.37 16.43 -16.54
C THR A 6 -5.27 17.01 -15.66
N LYS A 7 -4.53 18.04 -16.11
CA LYS A 7 -3.51 18.72 -15.30
C LYS A 7 -4.09 19.43 -14.08
N GLU A 8 -5.27 20.03 -14.17
CA GLU A 8 -5.95 20.65 -13.03
C GLU A 8 -6.45 19.60 -12.03
N VAL A 9 -7.06 18.50 -12.50
CA VAL A 9 -7.46 17.38 -11.64
C VAL A 9 -6.24 16.79 -10.92
N LEU A 10 -5.13 16.58 -11.62
CA LEU A 10 -3.88 16.11 -11.05
C LEU A 10 -3.37 17.03 -9.93
N LYS A 11 -3.47 18.35 -10.11
CA LYS A 11 -3.05 19.34 -9.10
C LYS A 11 -3.92 19.28 -7.84
N THR A 12 -5.22 19.05 -8.00
CA THR A 12 -6.18 18.94 -6.89
C THR A 12 -5.98 17.64 -6.11
N ILE A 13 -5.81 16.50 -6.78
CA ILE A 13 -5.67 15.18 -6.12
C ILE A 13 -4.27 14.93 -5.54
N SER A 14 -3.26 15.70 -5.97
CA SER A 14 -1.88 15.59 -5.48
C SER A 14 -1.52 16.59 -4.37
N LYS A 15 -2.48 17.39 -3.89
CA LYS A 15 -2.25 18.43 -2.88
C LYS A 15 -1.70 17.81 -1.59
N GLY A 16 -0.40 18.01 -1.34
CA GLY A 16 0.32 17.46 -0.17
C GLY A 16 0.91 16.06 -0.34
N ARG A 17 0.79 15.43 -1.52
CA ARG A 17 1.33 14.09 -1.84
C ARG A 17 2.28 14.15 -3.03
N LYS A 18 3.56 14.48 -2.81
CA LYS A 18 4.60 14.28 -3.86
C LYS A 18 5.05 12.83 -3.80
N ARG A 19 4.92 12.11 -4.91
CA ARG A 19 5.44 10.74 -5.09
C ARG A 19 6.73 10.74 -5.90
N THR A 20 7.58 9.76 -5.70
CA THR A 20 8.87 9.55 -6.41
C THR A 20 8.97 8.17 -7.07
N ASN A 21 7.89 7.39 -7.01
CA ASN A 21 7.85 5.99 -7.45
C ASN A 21 7.92 5.84 -8.98
N ILE A 22 8.38 4.67 -9.43
CA ILE A 22 8.67 4.36 -10.84
C ILE A 22 7.41 4.51 -11.71
N LEU A 23 6.25 4.01 -11.24
CA LEU A 23 5.02 4.01 -12.03
C LEU A 23 4.17 5.27 -11.87
N LYS A 24 4.64 6.26 -11.11
CA LYS A 24 3.88 7.47 -10.76
C LYS A 24 3.19 8.13 -11.95
N LYS A 25 3.87 8.29 -13.09
CA LYS A 25 3.31 9.01 -14.24
C LYS A 25 2.09 8.30 -14.84
N TYR A 26 2.15 6.97 -14.93
CA TYR A 26 1.07 6.16 -15.47
C TYR A 26 -0.06 6.01 -14.45
N GLU A 27 0.29 5.75 -13.19
CA GLU A 27 -0.66 5.66 -12.07
C GLU A 27 -1.48 6.94 -11.94
N GLN A 28 -0.82 8.11 -11.95
CA GLN A 28 -1.47 9.41 -11.83
C GLN A 28 -2.46 9.68 -12.98
N ARG A 29 -2.13 9.29 -14.21
CA ARG A 29 -3.02 9.43 -15.37
C ARG A 29 -4.24 8.53 -15.26
N ALA A 30 -4.02 7.25 -14.93
CA ALA A 30 -5.11 6.29 -14.74
C ALA A 30 -6.09 6.77 -13.67
N ILE A 31 -5.56 7.27 -12.55
CA ILE A 31 -6.38 7.76 -11.43
C ILE A 31 -7.12 9.03 -11.79
N ALA A 32 -6.48 9.98 -12.47
CA ALA A 32 -7.16 11.21 -12.90
C ALA A 32 -8.35 10.89 -13.82
N PHE A 33 -8.22 9.88 -14.68
CA PHE A 33 -9.31 9.39 -15.50
C PHE A 33 -10.40 8.69 -14.67
N LEU A 34 -10.03 7.76 -13.79
CA LEU A 34 -10.98 6.99 -12.98
C LEU A 34 -11.80 7.88 -12.05
N VAL A 35 -11.18 8.86 -11.39
CA VAL A 35 -11.87 9.78 -10.48
C VAL A 35 -12.98 10.58 -11.17
N GLN A 36 -12.85 10.84 -12.47
CA GLN A 36 -13.87 11.53 -13.28
C GLN A 36 -15.06 10.63 -13.64
N ILE A 37 -14.87 9.31 -13.67
CA ILE A 37 -15.87 8.34 -14.15
C ILE A 37 -16.62 7.68 -12.99
N ILE A 38 -16.02 7.61 -11.81
CA ILE A 38 -16.63 6.98 -10.64
C ILE A 38 -18.00 7.62 -10.36
N PRO A 39 -19.09 6.81 -10.33
CA PRO A 39 -20.42 7.30 -10.07
C PRO A 39 -20.54 8.09 -8.76
N ASN A 40 -21.36 9.13 -8.76
CA ASN A 40 -21.51 10.04 -7.62
C ASN A 40 -22.01 9.37 -6.33
N TRP A 41 -22.66 8.22 -6.43
CA TRP A 41 -23.15 7.44 -5.28
C TRP A 41 -22.05 6.64 -4.58
N ILE A 42 -20.91 6.37 -5.23
CA ILE A 42 -19.79 5.67 -4.60
C ILE A 42 -19.04 6.65 -3.70
N SER A 43 -19.06 6.42 -2.38
CA SER A 43 -18.34 7.26 -1.43
C SER A 43 -16.87 6.84 -1.26
N SER A 44 -16.06 7.69 -0.61
CA SER A 44 -14.68 7.35 -0.22
C SER A 44 -14.64 6.09 0.66
N ASP A 45 -15.56 5.97 1.62
CA ASP A 45 -15.58 4.84 2.55
C ASP A 45 -15.95 3.53 1.84
N MET A 46 -16.82 3.60 0.82
CA MET A 46 -17.12 2.46 -0.04
C MET A 46 -15.89 2.02 -0.85
N LEU A 47 -15.07 2.97 -1.34
CA LEU A 47 -13.82 2.65 -2.03
C LEU A 47 -12.81 2.01 -1.10
N THR A 48 -12.65 2.51 0.13
CA THR A 48 -11.79 1.88 1.14
C THR A 48 -12.29 0.46 1.47
N PHE A 49 -13.61 0.26 1.59
CA PHE A 49 -14.19 -1.07 1.78
C PHE A 49 -13.98 -2.00 0.58
N ILE A 50 -14.09 -1.51 -0.66
CA ILE A 50 -13.73 -2.27 -1.86
C ILE A 50 -12.25 -2.66 -1.83
N GLY A 51 -11.39 -1.73 -1.42
CA GLY A 51 -9.95 -1.97 -1.24
C GLY A 51 -9.68 -3.13 -0.27
N PHE A 52 -10.33 -3.07 0.90
CA PHE A 52 -10.31 -4.12 1.90
C PHE A 52 -10.80 -5.48 1.36
N LEU A 53 -11.93 -5.51 0.66
CA LEU A 53 -12.45 -6.73 0.04
C LEU A 53 -11.46 -7.31 -0.98
N GLY A 54 -10.76 -6.47 -1.73
CA GLY A 54 -9.68 -6.89 -2.61
C GLY A 54 -8.59 -7.65 -1.85
N ASN A 55 -8.11 -7.11 -0.73
CA ASN A 55 -7.12 -7.79 0.12
C ASN A 55 -7.67 -9.07 0.76
N PHE A 56 -8.96 -9.09 1.13
CA PHE A 56 -9.63 -10.29 1.64
C PHE A 56 -9.72 -11.40 0.57
N ILE A 57 -9.94 -11.04 -0.71
CA ILE A 57 -9.86 -11.98 -1.83
C ILE A 57 -8.45 -12.55 -1.96
N VAL A 58 -7.39 -11.74 -1.77
CA VAL A 58 -6.01 -12.24 -1.74
C VAL A 58 -5.82 -13.27 -0.64
N PHE A 59 -6.30 -12.99 0.57
CA PHE A 59 -6.27 -13.95 1.67
C PHE A 59 -6.99 -15.26 1.31
N LEU A 60 -8.19 -15.17 0.76
CA LEU A 60 -8.96 -16.35 0.36
C LEU A 60 -8.27 -17.12 -0.78
N SER A 61 -7.57 -16.43 -1.68
CA SER A 61 -6.81 -17.05 -2.77
C SER A 61 -5.73 -18.00 -2.23
N PHE A 62 -5.05 -17.63 -1.16
CA PHE A 62 -4.07 -18.50 -0.50
C PHE A 62 -4.71 -19.73 0.15
N ILE A 63 -5.86 -19.55 0.82
CA ILE A 63 -6.61 -20.66 1.42
C ILE A 63 -7.05 -21.64 0.34
N LEU A 64 -7.69 -21.16 -0.72
CA LEU A 64 -8.18 -22.00 -1.82
C LEU A 64 -7.02 -22.65 -2.57
N ALA A 65 -5.89 -21.96 -2.70
CA ALA A 65 -4.70 -22.51 -3.34
C ALA A 65 -4.08 -23.68 -2.58
N PHE A 66 -4.20 -23.67 -1.25
CA PHE A 66 -3.76 -24.78 -0.41
C PHE A 66 -4.72 -25.96 -0.42
N TYR A 67 -6.02 -25.71 -0.20
CA TYR A 67 -7.01 -26.78 -0.01
C TYR A 67 -7.58 -27.36 -1.31
N ILE A 68 -7.57 -26.59 -2.41
CA ILE A 68 -8.20 -26.98 -3.67
C ILE A 68 -7.16 -27.11 -4.79
N ASP A 69 -6.60 -25.99 -5.26
CA ASP A 69 -5.65 -25.99 -6.37
C ASP A 69 -4.85 -24.68 -6.44
N LYS A 70 -3.53 -24.76 -6.67
CA LYS A 70 -2.64 -23.60 -6.85
C LYS A 70 -3.12 -22.55 -7.88
N TRP A 71 -3.94 -22.92 -8.87
CA TRP A 71 -4.52 -21.96 -9.83
C TRP A 71 -5.37 -20.86 -9.16
N TYR A 72 -5.91 -21.12 -7.96
CA TYR A 72 -6.64 -20.12 -7.20
C TYR A 72 -5.77 -18.92 -6.78
N LEU A 73 -4.43 -19.00 -6.84
CA LEU A 73 -3.55 -17.83 -6.66
C LEU A 73 -3.81 -16.72 -7.69
N LEU A 74 -4.39 -17.03 -8.86
CA LEU A 74 -4.82 -16.00 -9.82
C LEU A 74 -5.94 -15.12 -9.28
N LEU A 75 -6.79 -15.63 -8.38
CA LEU A 75 -7.74 -14.79 -7.65
C LEU A 75 -7.03 -13.75 -6.79
N GLY A 76 -5.83 -14.05 -6.28
CA GLY A 76 -5.01 -13.09 -5.56
C GLY A 76 -4.54 -11.93 -6.44
N VAL A 77 -4.21 -12.20 -7.69
CA VAL A 77 -3.89 -11.14 -8.68
C VAL A 77 -5.10 -10.23 -8.91
N ALA A 78 -6.28 -10.82 -9.11
CA ALA A 78 -7.53 -10.06 -9.23
C ALA A 78 -7.86 -9.29 -7.94
N GLY A 79 -7.63 -9.89 -6.77
CA GLY A 79 -7.80 -9.28 -5.46
C GLY A 79 -6.90 -8.05 -5.28
N PHE A 80 -5.62 -8.13 -5.68
CA PHE A 80 -4.73 -6.98 -5.65
C PHE A 80 -5.14 -5.88 -6.61
N PHE A 81 -5.71 -6.20 -7.77
CA PHE A 81 -6.27 -5.19 -8.67
C PHE A 81 -7.45 -4.45 -8.05
N ILE A 82 -8.38 -5.19 -7.42
CA ILE A 82 -9.53 -4.61 -6.69
C ILE A 82 -9.04 -3.76 -5.51
N SER A 83 -8.08 -4.28 -4.74
CA SER A 83 -7.44 -3.59 -3.63
C SER A 83 -6.82 -2.27 -4.07
N TRP A 84 -6.01 -2.32 -5.14
CA TRP A 84 -5.40 -1.16 -5.75
C TRP A 84 -6.45 -0.16 -6.24
N PHE A 85 -7.55 -0.61 -6.84
CA PHE A 85 -8.63 0.27 -7.29
C PHE A 85 -9.24 1.05 -6.12
N GLY A 86 -9.63 0.35 -5.04
CA GLY A 86 -10.21 0.99 -3.86
C GLY A 86 -9.28 2.01 -3.20
N ASP A 87 -8.11 1.54 -2.77
CA ASP A 87 -7.08 2.33 -2.06
C ASP A 87 -6.48 3.46 -2.92
N SER A 88 -6.41 3.26 -4.23
CA SER A 88 -5.90 4.33 -5.11
C SER A 88 -6.93 5.43 -5.33
N LEU A 89 -8.22 5.20 -5.08
CA LEU A 89 -9.27 6.15 -5.45
C LEU A 89 -9.94 6.82 -4.25
N ASP A 90 -10.04 6.16 -3.10
CA ASP A 90 -10.76 6.64 -1.92
C ASP A 90 -10.53 8.13 -1.59
N GLY A 91 -9.33 8.50 -1.16
CA GLY A 91 -8.98 9.87 -0.80
C GLY A 91 -9.00 10.79 -2.02
N ARG A 92 -8.59 10.30 -3.20
CA ARG A 92 -8.52 11.12 -4.43
C ARG A 92 -9.91 11.54 -4.92
N VAL A 93 -10.91 10.67 -4.80
CA VAL A 93 -12.32 10.99 -5.06
C VAL A 93 -12.85 12.00 -4.04
N ALA A 94 -12.50 11.85 -2.76
CA ALA A 94 -12.90 12.81 -1.73
C ALA A 94 -12.34 14.22 -1.98
N TYR A 95 -11.08 14.32 -2.41
CA TYR A 95 -10.47 15.60 -2.82
C TYR A 95 -11.10 16.17 -4.10
N TYR A 96 -11.32 15.34 -5.12
CA TYR A 96 -11.94 15.77 -6.37
C TYR A 96 -13.36 16.31 -6.16
N ARG A 97 -14.14 15.69 -5.29
CA ARG A 97 -15.52 16.10 -4.97
C ARG A 97 -15.60 17.19 -3.90
N ASN A 98 -14.47 17.77 -3.49
CA ASN A 98 -14.39 18.78 -2.42
C ASN A 98 -15.07 18.35 -1.10
N LYS A 99 -15.00 17.06 -0.76
CA LYS A 99 -15.47 16.49 0.52
C LYS A 99 -14.35 15.74 1.27
N PRO A 100 -13.11 16.27 1.39
CA PRO A 100 -12.03 15.56 2.05
C PRO A 100 -12.24 15.51 3.57
N ARG A 101 -12.23 14.30 4.14
CA ARG A 101 -12.20 14.10 5.59
C ARG A 101 -10.81 13.65 6.01
N LYS A 102 -9.91 14.63 6.20
CA LYS A 102 -8.47 14.36 6.41
C LYS A 102 -8.20 13.38 7.55
N TRP A 103 -8.72 13.63 8.75
CA TRP A 103 -8.41 12.81 9.94
C TRP A 103 -9.16 11.48 9.98
N TYR A 104 -10.44 11.50 9.61
CA TYR A 104 -11.25 10.28 9.55
C TYR A 104 -10.71 9.30 8.51
N GLY A 105 -10.49 9.78 7.27
CA GLY A 105 -9.92 8.95 6.21
C GLY A 105 -8.54 8.43 6.60
N PHE A 106 -7.70 9.30 7.18
CA PHE A 106 -6.38 8.88 7.65
C PHE A 106 -6.39 7.72 8.66
N VAL A 107 -7.29 7.74 9.65
CA VAL A 107 -7.43 6.65 10.62
C VAL A 107 -7.99 5.40 9.96
N LEU A 108 -8.99 5.57 9.09
CA LEU A 108 -9.63 4.45 8.38
C LEU A 108 -8.63 3.73 7.48
N ASP A 109 -7.96 4.46 6.58
CA ASP A 109 -6.99 3.93 5.62
C ASP A 109 -5.90 3.12 6.35
N LEU A 110 -5.27 3.74 7.36
CA LEU A 110 -4.19 3.12 8.12
C LEU A 110 -4.62 1.82 8.84
N THR A 111 -5.81 1.84 9.43
CA THR A 111 -6.35 0.69 10.18
C THR A 111 -6.73 -0.44 9.23
N VAL A 112 -7.38 -0.11 8.11
CA VAL A 112 -7.78 -1.07 7.08
C VAL A 112 -6.56 -1.70 6.42
N ASP A 113 -5.52 -0.93 6.13
CA ASP A 113 -4.24 -1.43 5.60
C ASP A 113 -3.57 -2.42 6.55
N TRP A 114 -3.57 -2.10 7.85
CA TRP A 114 -3.00 -2.98 8.86
C TRP A 114 -3.75 -4.31 8.97
N ILE A 115 -5.09 -4.26 9.05
CA ILE A 115 -5.93 -5.47 9.08
C ILE A 115 -5.77 -6.28 7.79
N SER A 116 -5.73 -5.61 6.64
CA SER A 116 -5.51 -6.26 5.33
C SER A 116 -4.18 -7.00 5.28
N THR A 117 -3.12 -6.39 5.83
CA THR A 117 -1.78 -6.99 5.88
C THR A 117 -1.77 -8.24 6.77
N ILE A 118 -2.47 -8.21 7.90
CA ILE A 118 -2.66 -9.38 8.77
C ILE A 118 -3.33 -10.52 8.00
N PHE A 119 -4.41 -10.23 7.27
CA PHE A 119 -5.09 -11.25 6.46
C PHE A 119 -4.15 -11.85 5.41
N ILE A 120 -3.40 -11.04 4.66
CA ILE A 120 -2.44 -11.53 3.66
C ILE A 120 -1.38 -12.43 4.33
N GLY A 121 -0.82 -12.00 5.47
CA GLY A 121 0.17 -12.78 6.22
C GLY A 121 -0.39 -14.12 6.71
N LEU A 122 -1.61 -14.14 7.25
CA LEU A 122 -2.29 -15.37 7.66
C LEU A 122 -2.56 -16.30 6.48
N GLY A 123 -2.99 -15.75 5.34
CA GLY A 123 -3.20 -16.53 4.11
C GLY A 123 -1.90 -17.21 3.68
N PHE A 124 -0.80 -16.47 3.64
CA PHE A 124 0.51 -17.02 3.29
C PHE A 124 0.97 -18.12 4.26
N ILE A 125 0.76 -17.96 5.57
CA ILE A 125 1.08 -18.99 6.57
C ILE A 125 0.31 -20.28 6.30
N VAL A 126 -0.99 -20.18 6.00
CA VAL A 126 -1.82 -21.32 5.61
C VAL A 126 -1.33 -21.95 4.31
N TYR A 127 -1.04 -21.14 3.29
CA TYR A 127 -0.55 -21.62 1.99
C TYR A 127 0.75 -22.42 2.10
N THR A 128 1.66 -21.99 2.97
CA THR A 128 2.94 -22.68 3.21
C THR A 128 2.86 -23.83 4.20
N ASN A 129 1.65 -24.25 4.60
CA ASN A 129 1.40 -25.33 5.55
C ASN A 129 2.24 -25.20 6.85
N ASN A 130 2.36 -23.97 7.37
CA ASN A 130 3.17 -23.60 8.54
C ASN A 130 4.69 -23.85 8.45
N GLN A 131 5.22 -24.50 7.41
CA GLN A 131 6.65 -24.80 7.28
C GLN A 131 7.49 -23.51 7.16
N PHE A 132 6.95 -22.50 6.49
CA PHE A 132 7.58 -21.19 6.29
C PHE A 132 6.78 -20.08 6.99
N SER A 133 6.11 -20.42 8.09
CA SER A 133 5.29 -19.49 8.87
C SER A 133 6.06 -18.23 9.29
N LEU A 134 7.35 -18.38 9.62
CA LEU A 134 8.24 -17.26 9.96
C LEU A 134 8.31 -16.19 8.86
N LEU A 135 8.20 -16.54 7.58
CA LEU A 135 8.21 -15.55 6.51
C LEU A 135 6.92 -14.71 6.53
N GLY A 136 5.76 -15.35 6.70
CA GLY A 136 4.48 -14.65 6.85
C GLY A 136 4.46 -13.73 8.08
N TYR A 137 4.95 -14.22 9.23
CA TYR A 137 5.10 -13.41 10.44
C TYR A 137 6.06 -12.25 10.25
N ALA A 138 7.25 -12.50 9.67
CA ALA A 138 8.24 -11.46 9.41
C ALA A 138 7.68 -10.37 8.50
N PHE A 139 6.94 -10.73 7.45
CA PHE A 139 6.28 -9.76 6.59
C PHE A 139 5.33 -8.84 7.37
N VAL A 140 4.43 -9.39 8.19
CA VAL A 140 3.48 -8.60 9.00
C VAL A 140 4.21 -7.70 10.00
N VAL A 141 5.21 -8.22 10.71
CA VAL A 141 5.97 -7.46 11.71
C VAL A 141 6.78 -6.33 11.07
N LEU A 142 7.46 -6.60 9.95
CA LEU A 142 8.25 -5.58 9.25
C LEU A 142 7.36 -4.51 8.61
N TYR A 143 6.20 -4.88 8.09
CA TYR A 143 5.22 -3.89 7.63
C TYR A 143 4.69 -3.05 8.78
N GLY A 144 4.46 -3.64 9.96
CA GLY A 144 4.10 -2.90 11.17
C GLY A 144 5.15 -1.88 11.59
N TRP A 145 6.44 -2.23 11.48
CA TRP A 145 7.53 -1.28 11.72
C TRP A 145 7.53 -0.13 10.69
N GLU A 146 7.30 -0.41 9.41
CA GLU A 146 7.18 0.62 8.38
C GLU A 146 6.06 1.62 8.73
N MET A 147 4.89 1.10 9.14
CA MET A 147 3.74 1.90 9.54
C MET A 147 4.03 2.81 10.75
N ILE A 148 4.69 2.28 11.79
CA ILE A 148 5.13 3.07 12.95
C ILE A 148 6.09 4.18 12.51
N THR A 149 7.06 3.85 11.64
CA THR A 149 8.03 4.80 11.12
C THR A 149 7.35 5.91 10.33
N THR A 150 6.35 5.58 9.52
CA THR A 150 5.53 6.54 8.77
C THR A 150 4.71 7.45 9.70
N LEU A 151 4.12 6.92 10.78
CA LEU A 151 3.42 7.72 11.78
C LEU A 151 4.35 8.70 12.53
N LEU A 152 5.52 8.23 12.94
CA LEU A 152 6.53 9.07 13.60
C LEU A 152 7.03 10.16 12.65
N ARG A 153 7.31 9.82 11.39
CA ARG A 153 7.69 10.80 10.35
C ARG A 153 6.62 11.88 10.19
N TYR A 154 5.35 11.49 10.15
CA TYR A 154 4.24 12.43 10.10
C TYR A 154 4.21 13.37 11.32
N LYS A 155 4.39 12.82 12.53
CA LYS A 155 4.40 13.59 13.78
C LYS A 155 5.55 14.61 13.83
N ILE A 156 6.75 14.23 13.39
CA ILE A 156 7.95 15.08 13.46
C ILE A 156 7.93 16.19 12.40
N THR A 157 7.55 15.84 11.16
CA THR A 157 7.63 16.77 10.03
C THR A 157 6.38 17.63 9.86
N GLY A 158 5.26 17.24 10.48
CA GLY A 158 3.94 17.89 10.31
C GLY A 158 3.38 17.77 8.87
N LYS A 159 4.11 17.11 7.97
CA LYS A 159 3.71 16.84 6.59
C LYS A 159 3.59 15.33 6.45
N TYR A 160 2.49 14.88 5.84
CA TYR A 160 2.39 13.51 5.37
C TYR A 160 3.18 13.39 4.06
N ALA A 161 4.48 13.67 4.14
CA ALA A 161 5.40 13.51 3.03
C ALA A 161 5.85 12.06 3.03
N ILE A 162 5.13 11.25 2.26
CA ILE A 162 5.64 9.98 1.78
C ILE A 162 6.72 10.33 0.73
N ASP A 163 7.91 10.75 1.18
CA ASP A 163 9.10 10.60 0.36
C ASP A 163 9.47 9.11 0.41
N SER A 164 8.58 8.27 -0.15
CA SER A 164 8.86 6.85 -0.32
C SER A 164 9.96 6.72 -1.36
N GLY A 165 10.88 5.79 -1.14
CA GLY A 165 11.93 5.49 -2.10
C GLY A 165 11.39 5.03 -3.46
N LEU A 166 12.16 4.20 -4.15
CA LEU A 166 11.82 3.76 -5.50
C LEU A 166 10.52 2.94 -5.59
N PHE A 167 10.11 2.26 -4.51
CA PHE A 167 8.95 1.38 -4.46
C PHE A 167 7.82 1.96 -3.61
N GLY A 168 6.62 2.06 -4.19
CA GLY A 168 5.39 2.46 -3.49
C GLY A 168 4.41 1.30 -3.36
N PRO A 169 3.24 1.52 -2.72
CA PRO A 169 2.23 0.48 -2.55
C PRO A 169 1.77 -0.19 -3.85
N THR A 170 1.74 0.57 -4.96
CA THR A 170 1.37 0.04 -6.28
C THR A 170 2.44 -0.91 -6.81
N GLU A 171 3.71 -0.52 -6.76
CA GLU A 171 4.81 -1.39 -7.19
C GLU A 171 4.89 -2.67 -6.35
N VAL A 172 4.68 -2.58 -5.03
CA VAL A 172 4.65 -3.75 -4.15
C VAL A 172 3.52 -4.71 -4.53
N ARG A 173 2.29 -4.22 -4.77
CA ARG A 173 1.17 -5.07 -5.21
C ARG A 173 1.45 -5.76 -6.54
N ILE A 174 2.07 -5.06 -7.50
CA ILE A 174 2.46 -5.64 -8.80
C ILE A 174 3.53 -6.72 -8.62
N LEU A 175 4.56 -6.45 -7.80
CA LEU A 175 5.60 -7.42 -7.51
C LEU A 175 5.00 -8.68 -6.89
N ILE A 176 4.16 -8.55 -5.85
CA ILE A 176 3.52 -9.70 -5.20
C ILE A 176 2.62 -10.45 -6.20
N SER A 177 1.86 -9.74 -7.04
CA SER A 177 1.04 -10.37 -8.09
C SER A 177 1.88 -11.20 -9.06
N LEU A 178 3.07 -10.71 -9.44
CA LEU A 178 4.01 -11.46 -10.25
C LEU A 178 4.53 -12.70 -9.51
N LEU A 179 4.76 -12.60 -8.19
CA LEU A 179 5.14 -13.76 -7.36
C LEU A 179 4.06 -14.84 -7.38
N LEU A 180 2.78 -14.45 -7.26
CA LEU A 180 1.66 -15.37 -7.30
C LEU A 180 1.56 -16.11 -8.65
N ILE A 181 1.79 -15.40 -9.75
CA ILE A 181 1.81 -16.00 -11.10
C ILE A 181 3.00 -16.94 -11.25
N LEU A 182 4.18 -16.53 -10.76
CA LEU A 182 5.38 -17.34 -10.88
C LEU A 182 5.30 -18.62 -10.06
N GLU A 183 4.62 -18.61 -8.91
CA GLU A 183 4.37 -19.80 -8.09
C GLU A 183 3.56 -20.87 -8.84
N ILE A 184 2.64 -20.47 -9.72
CA ILE A 184 1.87 -21.40 -10.54
C ILE A 184 2.77 -22.12 -11.55
N VAL A 185 3.70 -21.37 -12.17
CA VAL A 185 4.61 -21.86 -13.22
C VAL A 185 5.79 -22.64 -12.61
N ILE A 186 6.36 -22.14 -11.52
CA ILE A 186 7.52 -22.68 -10.81
C ILE A 186 7.13 -22.85 -9.33
N PRO A 187 6.61 -24.04 -8.94
CA PRO A 187 6.20 -24.31 -7.56
C PRO A 187 7.34 -24.09 -6.56
N GLY A 188 7.03 -23.46 -5.43
CA GLY A 188 7.99 -23.11 -4.38
C GLY A 188 8.74 -21.79 -4.62
N SER A 189 8.58 -21.14 -5.77
CA SER A 189 9.20 -19.84 -6.04
C SER A 189 8.73 -18.75 -5.08
N ILE A 190 7.50 -18.83 -4.58
CA ILE A 190 6.93 -17.84 -3.66
C ILE A 190 7.72 -17.75 -2.35
N ILE A 191 8.32 -18.84 -1.87
CA ILE A 191 9.08 -18.88 -0.61
C ILE A 191 10.37 -18.06 -0.75
N TYR A 192 11.13 -18.31 -1.81
CA TYR A 192 12.38 -17.59 -2.09
C TYR A 192 12.12 -16.10 -2.32
N LEU A 193 11.07 -15.79 -3.07
CA LEU A 193 10.73 -14.41 -3.41
C LEU A 193 10.17 -13.66 -2.20
N ALA A 194 9.35 -14.31 -1.36
CA ALA A 194 8.93 -13.75 -0.08
C ALA A 194 10.13 -13.47 0.83
N GLY A 195 11.10 -14.39 0.90
CA GLY A 195 12.36 -14.18 1.62
C GLY A 195 13.13 -12.94 1.13
N LEU A 196 13.28 -12.79 -0.18
CA LEU A 196 13.90 -11.60 -0.77
C LEU A 196 13.14 -10.31 -0.44
N MET A 197 11.80 -10.32 -0.50
CA MET A 197 11.00 -9.16 -0.13
C MET A 197 11.17 -8.79 1.34
N ILE A 198 11.21 -9.77 2.24
CA ILE A 198 11.40 -9.56 3.68
C ILE A 198 12.76 -8.94 3.97
N ILE A 199 13.83 -9.44 3.32
CA ILE A 199 15.16 -8.84 3.41
C ILE A 199 15.14 -7.40 2.90
N GLY A 200 14.50 -7.15 1.76
CA GLY A 200 14.34 -5.81 1.20
C GLY A 200 13.60 -4.85 2.14
N LEU A 201 12.47 -5.29 2.71
CA LEU A 201 11.68 -4.54 3.69
C LEU A 201 12.49 -4.24 4.95
N PHE A 202 13.28 -5.20 5.44
CA PHE A 202 14.14 -4.99 6.61
C PHE A 202 15.21 -3.92 6.35
N ILE A 203 15.91 -4.00 5.21
CA ILE A 203 16.91 -2.99 4.82
C ILE A 203 16.26 -1.61 4.65
N PHE A 204 15.07 -1.57 4.04
CA PHE A 204 14.32 -0.34 3.87
C PHE A 204 13.95 0.28 5.22
N ASN A 205 13.40 -0.51 6.15
CA ASN A 205 13.06 -0.06 7.49
C ASN A 205 14.26 0.49 8.27
N ILE A 206 15.42 -0.17 8.19
CA ILE A 206 16.66 0.33 8.80
C ILE A 206 17.04 1.68 8.19
N SER A 207 17.04 1.79 6.86
CA SER A 207 17.37 3.03 6.16
C SER A 207 16.43 4.18 6.58
N ASP A 208 15.13 3.90 6.63
CA ASP A 208 14.12 4.89 6.94
C ASP A 208 14.11 5.30 8.41
N PHE A 209 14.41 4.36 9.31
CA PHE A 209 14.64 4.62 10.73
C PHE A 209 15.84 5.54 10.94
N LEU A 210 16.98 5.28 10.30
CA LEU A 210 18.18 6.14 10.40
C LEU A 210 17.91 7.56 9.88
N LYS A 211 17.19 7.69 8.75
CA LYS A 211 16.75 8.99 8.24
C LYS A 211 15.83 9.69 9.23
N LEU A 212 14.90 8.96 9.84
CA LEU A 212 13.96 9.49 10.82
C LEU A 212 14.67 10.03 12.06
N LEU A 213 15.67 9.32 12.58
CA LEU A 213 16.50 9.80 13.70
C LEU A 213 17.19 11.13 13.36
N LYS A 214 17.78 11.23 12.17
CA LYS A 214 18.41 12.48 11.71
C LYS A 214 17.40 13.63 11.57
N MET A 215 16.19 13.34 11.09
CA MET A 215 15.12 14.34 11.01
C MET A 215 14.65 14.79 12.40
N ALA A 216 14.56 13.86 13.36
CA ALA A 216 14.20 14.15 14.74
C ALA A 216 15.24 15.06 15.41
N ASP A 217 16.53 14.71 15.30
CA ASP A 217 17.62 15.50 15.89
C ASP A 217 17.67 16.93 15.34
N ASN A 218 17.54 17.08 14.01
CA ASN A 218 17.45 18.40 13.39
C ASN A 218 16.26 19.20 13.94
N LYS A 219 15.11 18.55 14.16
CA LYS A 219 13.92 19.19 14.69
C LYS A 219 14.13 19.67 16.13
N ASP A 220 14.78 18.86 16.96
CA ASP A 220 15.13 19.22 18.34
C ASP A 220 16.09 20.41 18.38
N ILE A 221 17.08 20.46 17.48
CA ILE A 221 18.01 21.58 17.34
C ILE A 221 17.26 22.86 16.93
N GLU A 222 16.33 22.78 15.98
CA GLU A 222 15.51 23.92 15.56
C GLU A 222 14.63 24.46 16.68
N GLU A 223 14.01 23.59 17.48
CA GLU A 223 13.16 24.01 18.59
C GLU A 223 13.96 24.62 19.74
N LYS A 224 15.16 24.11 20.02
CA LYS A 224 16.09 24.72 20.98
C LYS A 224 16.53 26.12 20.57
N LYS A 225 16.76 26.37 19.27
CA LYS A 225 17.14 27.71 18.76
C LYS A 225 16.01 28.74 18.82
N LYS A 226 14.76 28.30 18.97
CA LYS A 226 13.57 29.17 19.03
C LYS A 226 13.15 29.52 20.46
N LYS A 227 13.75 28.87 21.47
CA LYS A 227 13.60 29.19 22.89
C LYS A 227 14.72 30.14 23.30
#